data_AF-F1AAK3-F1
#
_entry.id   AF-F1AAK3-F1
#
_cell.length_a   1.000
_cell.length_b   1.000
_cell.length_c   1.000
_cell.angle_alpha   90.00
_cell.angle_beta   90.00
_cell.angle_gamma   90.00
#
_symmetry.space_group_name_H-M   'P 1'
#
loop_
_entity.id
_entity.type
_entity.pdbx_description
1 polymer ?
#
loop_
_entity_poly.entity_id
_entity_poly.type
_entity_poly.pdbx_seq_one_letter_code
_entity_poly.pdbx_strand_id
1 'polypeptide(L)'
;MQLFGGFDYLTIILVVLLYLLICNGGNGVSLLILSELVWAILYLLYLFCGSLFGFLSGGTVATFLLVLAAVESSIWLLMLVYTLRCNTGAAAALRTDIKFLWRSGRLLRDNRYIK
;
A
#
# COMPACT_ATOMS: atom_id res chain seq x y z
N MET A 1 -22.03 -3.20 -19.38
CA MET A 1 -20.96 -2.32 -19.93
C MET A 1 -20.42 -1.30 -18.92
N GLN A 2 -21.19 -0.80 -17.94
CA GLN A 2 -20.69 0.19 -16.94
C GLN A 2 -19.62 -0.33 -15.97
N LEU A 3 -19.59 -1.64 -15.66
CA LEU A 3 -18.60 -2.19 -14.72
C LEU A 3 -17.16 -2.02 -15.22
N PHE A 4 -16.89 -2.16 -16.52
CA PHE A 4 -15.52 -2.02 -17.04
C PHE A 4 -14.95 -0.61 -16.86
N GLY A 5 -15.77 0.44 -16.98
CA GLY A 5 -15.29 1.82 -16.78
C GLY A 5 -14.85 2.10 -15.34
N GLY A 6 -15.51 1.51 -14.34
CA GLY A 6 -15.12 1.67 -12.92
C GLY A 6 -13.74 1.11 -12.61
N PHE A 7 -13.38 -0.02 -13.22
CA PHE A 7 -12.07 -0.65 -13.08
C PHE A 7 -10.94 0.23 -13.63
N ASP A 8 -11.16 0.84 -14.79
CA ASP A 8 -10.17 1.71 -15.44
C ASP A 8 -9.89 2.96 -14.60
N TYR A 9 -10.92 3.59 -14.04
CA TYR A 9 -10.76 4.75 -13.14
C TYR A 9 -9.97 4.41 -11.89
N LEU A 10 -10.29 3.29 -11.22
CA LEU A 10 -9.56 2.84 -10.03
C LEU A 10 -8.09 2.57 -10.33
N THR A 11 -7.79 2.00 -11.49
CA THR A 11 -6.42 1.74 -11.94
C THR A 11 -5.66 3.04 -12.20
N ILE A 12 -6.29 4.03 -12.83
CA ILE A 12 -5.67 5.36 -13.05
C ILE A 12 -5.37 6.03 -11.71
N ILE A 13 -6.32 6.01 -10.77
CA ILE A 13 -6.11 6.60 -9.43
C ILE A 13 -4.96 5.89 -8.70
N LEU A 14 -4.86 4.56 -8.80
CA LEU A 14 -3.75 3.80 -8.23
C LEU A 14 -2.39 4.26 -8.75
N VAL A 15 -2.26 4.46 -10.08
CA VAL A 15 -1.02 4.94 -10.69
C VAL A 15 -0.66 6.34 -10.19
N VAL A 16 -1.64 7.24 -10.08
CA VAL A 16 -1.43 8.59 -9.54
C VAL A 16 -0.98 8.54 -8.09
N LEU A 17 -1.59 7.71 -7.25
CA LEU A 17 -1.20 7.53 -5.84
C LEU A 17 0.23 7.00 -5.70
N LEU A 18 0.62 6.02 -6.52
CA LEU A 18 1.98 5.49 -6.55
C LEU A 18 3.00 6.55 -6.98
N TYR A 19 2.65 7.38 -7.96
CA TYR A 19 3.51 8.51 -8.37
C TYR A 19 3.66 9.53 -7.23
N LEU A 20 2.56 9.91 -6.57
CA LEU A 20 2.57 10.82 -5.42
C LEU A 20 3.36 10.26 -4.25
N LEU A 21 3.33 8.95 -4.01
CA LEU A 21 4.12 8.28 -2.97
C LEU A 21 5.62 8.46 -3.23
N ILE A 22 6.06 8.31 -4.49
CA ILE A 22 7.47 8.51 -4.88
C ILE A 22 7.87 9.98 -4.73
N CYS A 23 7.00 10.92 -5.14
CA CYS A 23 7.28 12.35 -5.07
C CYS A 23 7.27 12.91 -3.64
N ASN A 24 6.46 12.36 -2.73
CA ASN A 24 6.32 12.84 -1.35
C ASN A 24 7.25 12.15 -0.35
N GLY A 25 8.38 11.60 -0.81
CA GLY A 25 9.36 10.90 0.03
C GLY A 25 9.83 11.66 1.28
N GLY A 26 9.70 12.99 1.30
CA GLY A 26 10.18 13.87 2.38
C GLY A 26 9.30 14.00 3.62
N ASN A 27 8.02 13.60 3.58
CA ASN A 27 7.12 13.72 4.72
C ASN A 27 6.54 12.34 5.10
N GLY A 28 7.03 11.78 6.20
CA GLY A 28 6.64 10.45 6.68
C GLY A 28 5.13 10.29 6.94
N VAL A 29 4.44 11.36 7.37
CA VAL A 29 2.98 11.31 7.58
C VAL A 29 2.24 11.26 6.24
N SER A 30 2.67 12.07 5.26
CA SER A 30 2.08 12.04 3.91
C SER A 30 2.32 10.71 3.21
N LEU A 31 3.51 10.12 3.39
CA LEU A 31 3.82 8.78 2.89
C LEU A 31 2.89 7.71 3.49
N LEU A 32 2.62 7.79 4.80
CA LEU A 32 1.75 6.84 5.48
C LEU A 32 0.31 6.91 4.95
N ILE A 33 -0.23 8.12 4.82
CA ILE A 33 -1.57 8.34 4.26
C ILE A 33 -1.65 7.84 2.82
N LEU A 34 -0.64 8.14 2.00
CA LEU A 34 -0.59 7.69 0.61
C LEU A 34 -0.48 6.16 0.51
N SER A 35 0.29 5.51 1.39
CA SER A 35 0.39 4.04 1.45
C SER A 35 -0.96 3.39 1.79
N GLU A 36 -1.67 3.92 2.79
CA GLU A 36 -3.01 3.45 3.16
C GLU A 36 -4.02 3.60 2.01
N LEU A 37 -3.97 4.71 1.28
CA LEU A 37 -4.82 4.92 0.11
C LEU A 37 -4.50 3.91 -1.02
N VAL A 38 -3.23 3.56 -1.22
CA VAL A 38 -2.82 2.51 -2.19
C VAL A 38 -3.43 1.16 -1.80
N TRP A 39 -3.33 0.77 -0.52
CA TRP A 39 -3.94 -0.48 -0.02
C TRP A 39 -5.47 -0.48 -0.18
N ALA A 40 -6.13 0.63 0.11
CA ALA A 40 -7.57 0.77 -0.06
C ALA A 40 -8.00 0.61 -1.53
N ILE A 41 -7.26 1.20 -2.48
CA ILE A 41 -7.58 1.07 -3.91
C ILE A 41 -7.31 -0.37 -4.40
N LEU A 42 -6.21 -0.99 -3.96
CA LEU A 42 -5.93 -2.40 -4.28
C LEU A 42 -7.02 -3.33 -3.76
N TYR A 43 -7.52 -3.09 -2.56
CA TYR A 43 -8.66 -3.83 -2.00
C TYR A 43 -9.93 -3.66 -2.86
N LEU A 44 -10.26 -2.43 -3.27
CA LEU A 44 -11.41 -2.16 -4.14
C LEU A 44 -11.27 -2.82 -5.51
N LEU A 45 -10.09 -2.75 -6.14
CA LEU A 45 -9.79 -3.43 -7.41
C LEU A 45 -9.93 -4.95 -7.26
N TYR A 46 -9.47 -5.51 -6.13
CA TYR A 46 -9.59 -6.93 -5.86
C TYR A 46 -11.05 -7.37 -5.70
N LEU A 47 -11.86 -6.64 -4.93
CA LEU A 47 -13.31 -6.90 -4.83
C LEU A 47 -14.00 -6.80 -6.19
N PHE A 48 -13.61 -5.82 -7.00
CA PHE A 48 -14.15 -5.62 -8.33
C PHE A 48 -13.84 -6.82 -9.24
N CYS A 49 -12.58 -7.26 -9.28
CA CYS A 49 -12.17 -8.47 -10.00
C CYS A 49 -12.90 -9.72 -9.46
N GLY A 50 -12.98 -9.89 -8.14
CA GLY A 50 -13.69 -11.01 -7.52
C GLY A 50 -15.16 -11.09 -7.95
N SER A 51 -15.82 -9.94 -8.06
CA SER A 51 -17.21 -9.84 -8.53
C SER A 51 -17.38 -10.18 -10.02
N LEU A 52 -16.41 -9.81 -10.86
CA LEU A 52 -16.43 -10.12 -12.30
C LEU A 52 -16.19 -11.61 -12.59
N PHE A 53 -15.32 -12.25 -11.81
CA PHE A 53 -14.92 -13.64 -12.04
C PHE A 53 -15.70 -14.64 -11.16
N GLY A 54 -16.59 -14.19 -10.28
CA GLY A 54 -17.43 -15.06 -9.45
C GLY A 54 -16.67 -15.83 -8.36
N PHE A 55 -15.48 -15.36 -7.95
CA PHE A 55 -14.69 -16.02 -6.91
C PHE A 55 -15.28 -15.79 -5.51
N LEU A 56 -16.01 -16.79 -4.99
CA LEU A 56 -16.49 -16.82 -3.59
C LEU A 56 -15.35 -16.77 -2.56
N SER A 57 -14.14 -17.21 -2.93
CA SER A 57 -12.94 -17.12 -2.10
C SER A 57 -12.31 -15.73 -2.05
N GLY A 58 -12.86 -14.72 -2.76
CA GLY A 58 -12.31 -13.37 -2.75
C GLY A 58 -12.33 -12.72 -1.36
N GLY A 59 -13.27 -13.11 -0.49
CA GLY A 59 -13.36 -12.54 0.86
C GLY A 59 -12.10 -12.74 1.70
N THR A 60 -11.49 -13.93 1.65
CA THR A 60 -10.32 -14.25 2.49
C THR A 60 -9.06 -13.52 2.06
N VAL A 61 -8.82 -13.41 0.75
CA VAL A 61 -7.69 -12.64 0.21
C VAL A 61 -7.87 -11.15 0.48
N ALA A 62 -9.09 -10.63 0.35
CA ALA A 62 -9.40 -9.24 0.63
C ALA A 62 -9.17 -8.89 2.12
N THR A 63 -9.57 -9.77 3.05
CA THR A 63 -9.24 -9.60 4.48
C THR A 63 -7.74 -9.72 4.76
N PHE A 64 -7.02 -10.60 4.05
CA PHE A 64 -5.57 -10.73 4.19
C PHE A 64 -4.83 -9.46 3.76
N LEU A 65 -5.28 -8.81 2.68
CA LEU A 65 -4.74 -7.52 2.24
C LEU A 65 -4.92 -6.42 3.29
N LEU A 66 -6.09 -6.35 3.93
CA LEU A 66 -6.34 -5.38 5.00
C LEU A 66 -5.46 -5.62 6.24
N VAL A 67 -5.26 -6.88 6.62
CA VAL A 67 -4.37 -7.23 7.74
C VAL A 67 -2.93 -6.82 7.42
N LEU A 68 -2.46 -7.08 6.20
CA LEU A 68 -1.12 -6.67 5.78
C LEU A 68 -0.96 -5.14 5.76
N ALA A 69 -1.96 -4.41 5.26
CA ALA A 69 -1.98 -2.96 5.28
C ALA A 69 -1.86 -2.41 6.71
N ALA A 70 -2.67 -2.93 7.64
CA ALA A 70 -2.65 -2.52 9.05
C ALA A 70 -1.32 -2.85 9.75
N VAL A 71 -0.71 -4.00 9.43
CA VAL A 71 0.62 -4.37 9.95
C VAL A 71 1.67 -3.43 9.40
N GLU A 72 1.63 -3.11 8.11
CA GLU A 72 2.57 -2.19 7.49
C GLU A 72 2.49 -0.80 8.13
N SER A 73 1.29 -0.23 8.27
CA SER A 73 1.13 1.10 8.87
C SER A 73 1.47 1.15 10.35
N SER A 74 1.24 0.07 11.09
CA SER A 74 1.71 -0.05 12.48
C SER A 74 3.23 0.04 12.57
N ILE A 75 3.96 -0.63 11.66
CA ILE A 75 5.43 -0.57 11.60
C ILE A 75 5.88 0.85 11.21
N TRP A 76 5.22 1.47 10.24
CA TRP A 76 5.53 2.84 9.80
C TRP A 76 5.29 3.89 10.89
N LEU A 77 4.18 3.80 11.63
CA LEU A 77 3.90 4.66 12.77
C LEU A 77 4.98 4.52 13.84
N LEU A 78 5.41 3.29 14.14
CA LEU A 78 6.45 3.04 15.12
C LEU A 78 7.82 3.61 14.67
N MET A 79 8.16 3.45 13.39
CA MET A 79 9.34 4.09 12.76
C MET A 79 9.25 5.62 12.82
N LEU A 80 8.10 6.21 12.50
CA LEU A 80 7.87 7.66 12.54
C LEU A 80 8.02 8.21 13.96
N VAL A 81 7.44 7.54 14.96
CA VAL A 81 7.58 7.92 16.36
C VAL A 81 9.05 7.83 16.81
N TYR A 82 9.77 6.81 16.37
CA TYR A 82 11.19 6.66 16.67
C TYR A 82 12.03 7.79 16.04
N THR A 83 11.83 8.11 14.76
CA THR A 83 12.58 9.19 14.08
C THR A 83 12.29 10.57 14.68
N LEU A 84 11.03 10.84 15.05
CA LEU A 84 10.65 12.05 15.78
C LEU A 84 11.33 12.14 17.15
N ARG A 85 11.41 11.03 17.90
CA ARG A 85 12.09 10.99 19.20
C ARG A 85 13.61 11.14 19.09
N CYS A 86 14.21 10.60 18.03
CA CYS A 86 15.65 10.63 17.84
C CYS A 86 16.17 11.94 17.23
N ASN A 87 15.29 12.89 16.86
CA ASN A 87 15.67 14.14 16.16
C ASN A 87 16.58 13.90 14.94
N THR A 88 16.55 12.69 14.37
CA THR A 88 17.30 12.36 13.16
C THR A 88 16.59 13.07 12.02
N GLY A 89 17.25 14.05 11.38
CA GLY A 89 16.66 14.84 10.31
C GLY A 89 16.00 13.96 9.23
N ALA A 90 14.97 14.49 8.57
CA ALA A 90 14.10 13.77 7.61
C ALA A 90 14.85 12.94 6.54
N ALA A 91 16.08 13.32 6.18
CA ALA A 91 16.92 12.60 5.23
C ALA A 91 17.39 11.22 5.72
N ALA A 92 17.55 11.02 7.02
CA ALA A 92 17.90 9.72 7.60
C ALA A 92 16.71 8.76 7.53
N ALA A 93 15.51 9.25 7.88
CA ALA A 93 14.25 8.50 7.76
C ALA A 93 14.08 7.99 6.32
N LEU A 94 14.13 8.89 5.34
CA LEU A 94 13.94 8.63 3.90
C LEU A 94 14.81 7.49 3.33
N ARG A 95 16.06 7.33 3.81
CA ARG A 95 16.95 6.23 3.38
C ARG A 95 16.57 4.89 3.99
N THR A 96 16.14 4.88 5.24
CA THR A 96 15.59 3.69 5.91
C THR A 96 14.26 3.28 5.28
N ASP A 97 13.44 4.28 4.97
CA ASP A 97 12.10 4.17 4.39
C ASP A 97 12.13 3.49 3.01
N ILE A 98 12.99 3.96 2.10
CA ILE A 98 13.18 3.36 0.77
C ILE A 98 13.69 1.91 0.89
N LYS A 99 14.65 1.65 1.78
CA LYS A 99 15.18 0.29 1.98
C LYS A 99 14.14 -0.67 2.55
N PHE A 100 13.25 -0.20 3.42
CA PHE A 100 12.19 -1.02 4.00
C PHE A 100 11.11 -1.34 2.97
N LEU A 101 10.59 -0.35 2.23
CA LEU A 101 9.65 -0.53 1.10
C LEU A 101 10.17 -1.54 0.07
N TRP A 102 11.46 -1.46 -0.25
CA TRP A 102 12.08 -2.40 -1.18
C TRP A 102 12.14 -3.83 -0.62
N ARG A 103 12.29 -4.00 0.69
CA ARG A 103 12.30 -5.31 1.36
C ARG A 103 10.91 -5.89 1.54
N SER A 104 9.92 -5.10 1.96
CA SER A 104 8.53 -5.54 2.06
C SER A 104 7.93 -5.84 0.69
N GLY A 105 8.22 -5.01 -0.33
CA GLY A 105 7.84 -5.27 -1.71
C GLY A 105 8.49 -6.53 -2.31
N ARG A 106 9.70 -6.89 -1.87
CA ARG A 106 10.35 -8.17 -2.24
C ARG A 106 9.67 -9.36 -1.56
N LEU A 107 9.39 -9.26 -0.26
CA LEU A 107 8.67 -10.28 0.51
C LEU A 107 7.29 -10.57 -0.07
N LEU A 108 6.56 -9.55 -0.54
CA LEU A 108 5.26 -9.73 -1.19
C LEU A 108 5.38 -10.45 -2.55
N ARG A 109 6.40 -10.15 -3.36
CA ARG A 109 6.65 -10.83 -4.65
C ARG A 109 7.09 -12.28 -4.49
N ASP A 110 7.84 -12.56 -3.42
CA ASP A 110 8.32 -13.90 -3.10
C ASP A 110 7.28 -14.71 -2.29
N ASN A 111 6.16 -14.08 -1.91
CA ASN A 111 5.10 -14.75 -1.17
C ASN A 111 4.31 -15.71 -2.08
N ARG A 112 4.43 -17.00 -1.79
CA ARG A 112 3.82 -18.11 -2.55
C ARG A 112 2.30 -18.05 -2.58
N TYR A 113 1.68 -17.34 -1.63
CA TYR A 113 0.23 -17.17 -1.52
C TYR A 113 -0.33 -16.04 -2.40
N ILE A 114 0.53 -15.18 -2.97
CA ILE A 114 0.15 -14.10 -3.90
C ILE A 114 0.40 -14.51 -5.36
N LYS A 115 1.20 -15.56 -5.60
CA LYS A 115 1.39 -16.16 -6.93
C LYS A 115 0.23 -17.04 -7.33
#